data_AF-A0A235ABT9-F1
#
_entry.id   AF-A0A235ABT9-F1
#
_cell.length_a   1.000
_cell.length_b   1.000
_cell.length_c   1.000
_cell.angle_alpha   90.00
_cell.angle_beta   90.00
_cell.angle_gamma   90.00
#
_symmetry.space_group_name_H-M   'P 1'
#
loop_
_entity.id
_entity.type
_entity.pdbx_description
1 polymer ?
#
loop_
_entity_poly.entity_id
_entity_poly.type
_entity_poly.pdbx_seq_one_letter_code
_entity_poly.pdbx_strand_id
1 'polypeptide(L)'
;MTLADDDPKMYSWLLMSSTDVGEELRSERIRAHEKHREHSMESWPVLSAERFLVLSEEVGEVAKELNDAKVEGRPIDQAALRKELVQVAAMAAGWVAALDGGSPIHTDGGL
;
A
#
# COMPACT_ATOMS: atom_id res chain seq x y z
N MET A 1 18.11 31.15 -24.04
CA MET A 1 18.10 30.17 -22.94
C MET A 1 16.78 29.43 -23.01
N THR A 2 16.73 28.40 -23.84
CA THR A 2 15.55 27.56 -24.08
C THR A 2 15.85 26.22 -23.43
N LEU A 3 14.92 25.77 -22.59
CA LEU A 3 15.02 24.60 -21.73
C LEU A 3 15.41 23.36 -22.54
N ALA A 4 16.45 22.70 -22.07
CA ALA A 4 17.02 21.50 -22.65
C ALA A 4 16.11 20.28 -22.37
N ASP A 5 16.02 19.41 -23.38
CA ASP A 5 16.01 17.96 -23.28
C ASP A 5 15.00 17.29 -22.32
N ASP A 6 13.77 17.10 -22.79
CA ASP A 6 12.91 16.01 -22.34
C ASP A 6 13.33 14.72 -23.08
N ASP A 7 14.12 13.86 -22.42
CA ASP A 7 14.50 12.54 -22.94
C ASP A 7 13.27 11.60 -22.93
N PRO A 8 12.75 11.17 -24.10
CA PRO A 8 11.54 10.35 -24.20
C PRO A 8 11.69 8.92 -23.63
N LYS A 9 12.88 8.54 -23.14
CA LYS A 9 13.11 7.24 -22.51
C LYS A 9 12.68 7.17 -21.04
N MET A 10 12.43 8.30 -20.37
CA MET A 10 12.08 8.31 -18.94
C MET A 10 10.69 7.70 -18.66
N TYR A 11 9.78 7.69 -19.64
CA TYR A 11 8.42 7.13 -19.50
C TYR A 11 8.29 5.68 -19.99
N SER A 12 9.38 5.05 -20.44
CA SER A 12 9.34 3.66 -20.97
C SER A 12 9.05 2.61 -19.89
N TRP A 13 9.30 2.91 -18.61
CA TRP A 13 8.98 2.01 -17.49
C TRP A 13 7.51 2.12 -17.04
N LEU A 14 6.79 3.14 -17.50
CA LEU A 14 5.38 3.36 -17.15
C LEU A 14 4.42 2.45 -17.92
N LEU A 15 4.90 1.73 -18.95
CA LEU A 15 4.05 0.99 -19.89
C LEU A 15 4.22 -0.53 -19.88
N MET A 16 5.06 -1.12 -19.02
CA MET A 16 5.16 -2.58 -18.88
C MET A 16 5.42 -3.03 -17.44
N SER A 17 4.32 -3.26 -16.71
CA SER A 17 4.22 -4.32 -15.70
C SER A 17 2.78 -4.84 -15.77
N SER A 18 2.58 -6.14 -15.99
CA SER A 18 1.27 -6.75 -16.23
C SER A 18 0.41 -6.92 -14.96
N THR A 19 0.58 -6.01 -14.00
CA THR A 19 -0.29 -5.86 -12.84
C THR A 19 -0.38 -4.37 -12.57
N ASP A 20 -1.59 -3.82 -12.64
CA ASP A 20 -1.82 -2.46 -12.19
C ASP A 20 -1.54 -2.44 -10.68
N VAL A 21 -0.47 -1.74 -10.28
CA VAL A 21 -0.14 -1.58 -8.85
C VAL A 21 -1.37 -1.07 -8.10
N GLY A 22 -2.20 -0.23 -8.71
CA GLY A 22 -3.47 0.22 -8.13
C GLY A 22 -4.46 -0.91 -7.85
N GLU A 23 -4.56 -1.92 -8.71
CA GLU A 23 -5.38 -3.11 -8.48
C GLU A 23 -4.82 -3.96 -7.33
N GLU A 24 -3.50 -4.09 -7.22
CA GLU A 24 -2.87 -4.78 -6.10
C GLU A 24 -3.12 -4.06 -4.77
N LEU A 25 -2.97 -2.72 -4.73
CA LEU A 25 -3.27 -1.94 -3.53
C LEU A 25 -4.74 -2.08 -3.12
N ARG A 26 -5.66 -2.03 -4.11
CA ARG A 26 -7.09 -2.24 -3.84
C ARG A 26 -7.36 -3.64 -3.30
N SER A 27 -6.79 -4.66 -3.92
CA SER A 27 -6.97 -6.06 -3.50
C SER A 27 -6.43 -6.30 -2.10
N GLU A 28 -5.27 -5.74 -1.80
CA GLU A 28 -4.65 -5.82 -0.48
C GLU A 28 -5.48 -5.11 0.58
N ARG A 29 -6.03 -3.93 0.27
CA ARG A 29 -6.95 -3.21 1.18
C ARG A 29 -8.19 -4.05 1.50
N ILE A 30 -8.81 -4.67 0.49
CA ILE A 30 -9.96 -5.57 0.67
C ILE A 30 -9.57 -6.77 1.54
N ARG A 31 -8.45 -7.43 1.21
CA ARG A 31 -7.94 -8.58 1.99
C ARG A 31 -7.71 -8.21 3.45
N ALA A 32 -7.08 -7.07 3.71
CA ALA A 32 -6.82 -6.58 5.07
C ALA A 32 -8.13 -6.30 5.82
N HIS A 33 -9.10 -5.65 5.17
CA HIS A 33 -10.44 -5.44 5.74
C HIS A 33 -11.14 -6.77 6.05
N GLU A 34 -11.11 -7.73 5.14
CA GLU A 34 -11.72 -9.05 5.34
C GLU A 34 -11.04 -9.86 6.46
N LYS A 35 -9.73 -9.73 6.60
CA LYS A 35 -8.95 -10.42 7.65
C LYS A 35 -9.22 -9.83 9.03
N HIS A 36 -9.29 -8.50 9.14
CA HIS A 36 -9.32 -7.80 10.43
C HIS A 36 -10.70 -7.25 10.83
N ARG A 37 -11.67 -7.22 9.91
CA ARG A 37 -13.08 -6.86 10.14
C ARG A 37 -13.21 -5.56 10.94
N GLU A 38 -13.85 -5.60 12.12
CA GLU A 38 -14.07 -4.46 13.01
C GLU A 38 -12.79 -3.78 13.52
N HIS A 39 -11.65 -4.47 13.43
CA HIS A 39 -10.33 -3.93 13.78
C HIS A 39 -9.56 -3.42 12.57
N SER A 40 -10.11 -3.51 11.36
CA SER A 40 -9.50 -2.98 10.15
C SER A 40 -9.42 -1.46 10.17
N MET A 41 -8.50 -0.90 9.38
CA MET A 41 -8.37 0.55 9.20
C MET A 41 -9.69 1.22 8.80
N GLU A 42 -10.50 0.55 7.99
CA GLU A 42 -11.76 1.11 7.47
C GLU A 42 -12.86 1.21 8.52
N SER A 43 -12.78 0.42 9.59
CA SER A 43 -13.76 0.44 10.69
C SER A 43 -13.59 1.63 11.63
N TRP A 44 -12.47 2.34 11.54
CA TRP A 44 -12.17 3.47 12.41
C TRP A 44 -12.48 4.83 11.75
N PRO A 45 -12.85 5.86 12.54
CA PRO A 45 -13.00 7.22 12.04
C PRO A 45 -11.75 7.70 11.29
N VAL A 46 -11.94 8.54 10.27
CA VAL A 46 -10.83 8.97 9.39
C VAL A 46 -9.72 9.72 10.12
N LEU A 47 -10.00 10.38 11.24
CA LEU A 47 -9.01 11.10 12.04
C LEU A 47 -8.56 10.33 13.29
N SER A 48 -8.85 9.02 13.36
CA SER A 48 -8.52 8.22 14.54
C SER A 48 -7.06 7.79 14.57
N ALA A 49 -6.51 7.63 15.78
CA ALA A 49 -5.14 7.18 15.97
C ALA A 49 -4.96 5.71 15.54
N GLU A 50 -6.02 4.91 15.59
CA GLU A 50 -6.02 3.49 15.20
C GLU A 50 -5.65 3.30 13.73
N ARG A 51 -6.04 4.22 12.84
CA ARG A 51 -5.60 4.19 11.44
C ARG A 51 -4.09 4.36 11.31
N PHE A 52 -3.48 5.23 12.13
CA PHE A 52 -2.03 5.36 12.18
C PHE A 52 -1.37 4.08 12.70
N LEU A 53 -1.92 3.47 13.75
CA LEU A 53 -1.37 2.23 14.31
C LEU A 53 -1.30 1.12 13.25
N VAL A 54 -2.38 0.90 12.49
CA VAL A 54 -2.39 -0.08 11.40
C VAL A 54 -1.35 0.25 10.32
N LEU A 55 -1.26 1.51 9.87
CA LEU A 55 -0.22 1.90 8.90
C LEU A 55 1.19 1.68 9.45
N SER A 56 1.41 2.01 10.72
CA SER A 56 2.72 1.90 11.37
C SER A 56 3.17 0.45 11.57
N GLU A 57 2.22 -0.47 11.76
CA GLU A 57 2.48 -1.91 11.83
C GLU A 57 3.11 -2.42 10.52
N GLU A 58 2.51 -2.06 9.37
CA GLU A 58 3.04 -2.45 8.05
C GLU A 58 4.42 -1.84 7.76
N VAL A 59 4.68 -0.61 8.22
CA VAL A 59 6.02 -0.02 8.17
C VAL A 59 7.01 -0.79 9.04
N GLY A 60 6.55 -1.29 10.19
CA GLY A 60 7.32 -2.17 11.07
C GLY A 60 7.71 -3.49 10.39
N GLU A 61 6.81 -4.10 9.61
CA GLU A 61 7.09 -5.33 8.86
C GLU A 61 8.12 -5.09 7.75
N VAL A 62 8.06 -3.96 7.04
CA VAL A 62 9.13 -3.56 6.09
C VAL A 62 10.48 -3.44 6.80
N ALA A 63 10.50 -2.77 7.96
CA ALA A 63 11.72 -2.60 8.74
C ALA A 63 12.27 -3.96 9.24
N LYS A 64 11.37 -4.86 9.65
CA LYS A 64 11.70 -6.22 10.09
C LYS A 64 12.34 -7.02 8.96
N GLU A 65 11.76 -7.06 7.77
CA GLU A 65 12.32 -7.80 6.63
C GLU A 65 13.74 -7.35 6.27
N LEU A 66 13.98 -6.04 6.26
CA LEU A 66 15.30 -5.47 6.00
C LEU A 66 16.30 -5.77 7.14
N ASN A 67 15.85 -5.64 8.39
CA ASN A 67 16.69 -5.87 9.56
C ASN A 67 17.08 -7.33 9.70
N ASP A 68 16.14 -8.26 9.52
CA ASP A 68 16.37 -9.69 9.65
C ASP A 68 17.37 -10.16 8.58
N ALA A 69 17.21 -9.72 7.33
CA ALA A 69 18.17 -10.02 6.26
C ALA A 69 19.59 -9.54 6.62
N LYS A 70 19.71 -8.33 7.18
CA LYS A 70 20.97 -7.75 7.63
C LYS A 70 21.59 -8.52 8.79
N VAL A 71 20.81 -8.83 9.83
CA VAL A 71 21.28 -9.51 11.05
C VAL A 71 21.70 -10.95 10.75
N GLU A 72 20.97 -11.64 9.89
CA GLU A 72 21.24 -13.02 9.48
C GLU A 72 22.31 -13.12 8.38
N GLY A 73 22.70 -11.99 7.78
CA GLY A 73 23.69 -11.96 6.69
C GLY A 73 23.19 -12.63 5.41
N ARG A 74 21.87 -12.69 5.19
CA ARG A 74 21.25 -13.28 4.00
C ARG A 74 20.84 -12.21 3.00
N PRO A 75 20.67 -12.56 1.71
CA PRO A 75 20.01 -11.68 0.75
C PRO A 75 18.60 -11.29 1.21
N ILE A 76 18.19 -10.07 0.87
CA ILE A 76 16.81 -9.61 1.07
C ILE A 76 15.89 -10.50 0.21
N ASP A 77 14.82 -11.00 0.83
CA ASP A 77 13.73 -11.62 0.09
C ASP A 77 12.92 -10.52 -0.59
N GLN A 78 13.12 -10.38 -1.91
CA GLN A 78 12.47 -9.34 -2.69
C GLN A 78 10.94 -9.51 -2.73
N ALA A 79 10.44 -10.75 -2.68
CA ALA A 79 9.01 -11.01 -2.72
C ALA A 79 8.36 -10.62 -1.38
N ALA A 80 9.00 -10.98 -0.26
CA ALA A 80 8.55 -10.56 1.07
C ALA A 80 8.58 -9.04 1.22
N LEU A 81 9.70 -8.39 0.86
CA LEU A 81 9.80 -6.93 0.92
C LEU A 81 8.74 -6.24 0.06
N ARG A 82 8.51 -6.71 -1.17
CA ARG A 82 7.48 -6.15 -2.05
C ARG A 82 6.08 -6.30 -1.45
N LYS A 83 5.79 -7.44 -0.84
CA LYS A 83 4.51 -7.69 -0.16
C LYS A 83 4.28 -6.67 0.95
N GLU A 84 5.24 -6.46 1.84
CA GLU A 84 5.09 -5.51 2.94
C GLU A 84 5.00 -4.05 2.43
N LEU A 85 5.74 -3.69 1.37
CA LEU A 85 5.60 -2.38 0.72
C LEU A 85 4.22 -2.16 0.10
N VAL A 86 3.63 -3.18 -0.50
CA VAL A 86 2.26 -3.13 -1.03
C VAL A 86 1.25 -2.92 0.11
N GLN A 87 1.43 -3.59 1.25
CA GLN A 87 0.59 -3.39 2.44
C GLN A 87 0.67 -1.94 2.95
N VAL A 88 1.87 -1.37 3.10
CA VAL A 88 2.06 0.04 3.48
C VAL A 88 1.34 0.97 2.50
N ALA A 89 1.56 0.77 1.20
CA ALA A 89 0.97 1.61 0.16
C ALA A 89 -0.57 1.48 0.13
N ALA A 90 -1.11 0.28 0.33
CA ALA A 90 -2.55 0.02 0.38
C ALA A 90 -3.22 0.73 1.56
N MET A 91 -2.59 0.68 2.75
CA MET A 91 -3.07 1.37 3.95
C MET A 91 -3.03 2.88 3.77
N ALA A 92 -1.91 3.43 3.29
CA ALA A 92 -1.78 4.86 3.05
C ALA A 92 -2.78 5.36 1.99
N ALA A 93 -2.90 4.67 0.85
CA ALA A 93 -3.83 5.02 -0.21
C ALA A 93 -5.30 4.91 0.25
N GLY A 94 -5.64 3.87 1.02
CA GLY A 94 -6.96 3.73 1.61
C GLY A 94 -7.31 4.85 2.57
N TRP A 95 -6.33 5.31 3.37
CA TRP A 95 -6.54 6.42 4.28
C TRP A 95 -6.69 7.76 3.55
N VAL A 96 -5.84 8.05 2.55
CA VAL A 96 -5.98 9.23 1.69
C VAL A 96 -7.35 9.25 1.02
N ALA A 97 -7.78 8.12 0.43
CA ALA A 97 -9.10 8.03 -0.19
C ALA A 97 -10.23 8.37 0.80
N ALA A 98 -10.14 7.92 2.05
CA ALA A 98 -11.13 8.26 3.08
C ALA A 98 -11.09 9.75 3.48
N LEU A 99 -9.91 10.38 3.50
CA LEU A 99 -9.76 11.83 3.74
C LEU A 99 -10.39 12.65 2.61
N ASP A 100 -10.29 12.18 1.37
CA ASP A 100 -10.85 12.81 0.18
C ASP A 100 -12.38 12.59 0.05
N GLY A 101 -13.01 11.91 1.02
CA GLY A 101 -14.44 11.59 1.00
C GLY A 101 -14.79 10.35 0.18
N GLY A 102 -13.80 9.56 -0.23
CA GLY A 102 -13.99 8.23 -0.77
C GLY A 102 -14.65 7.31 0.26
N SER A 103 -15.81 6.76 -0.08
CA SER A 103 -16.55 5.81 0.76
C SER A 103 -15.71 4.55 1.02
N PRO A 104 -15.64 4.03 2.25
CA PRO A 104 -15.02 2.74 2.53
C PRO A 104 -15.86 1.66 1.87
N ILE A 105 -15.28 1.01 0.85
CA ILE A 105 -15.79 -0.12 0.08
C ILE A 105 -17.33 -0.13 -0.04
N HIS A 106 -17.88 0.52 -1.06
CA HIS A 106 -19.24 0.20 -1.49
C HIS A 106 -19.27 -1.26 -1.95
N THR A 107 -19.82 -2.14 -1.11
CA THR A 107 -20.39 -3.40 -1.55
C THR A 107 -21.68 -3.06 -2.28
N ASP A 108 -21.63 -3.04 -3.61
CA ASP A 108 -22.85 -3.16 -4.41
C ASP A 108 -23.47 -4.53 -4.11
N GLY A 109 -24.40 -4.55 -3.17
CA GLY A 109 -25.02 -5.77 -2.65
C GLY A 109 -26.25 -5.46 -1.79
N GLY A 110 -27.08 -4.52 -2.26
CA GLY A 110 -28.41 -4.26 -1.72
C GLY A 110 -29.49 -4.68 -2.70
N LEU A 111 -30.19 -5.77 -2.39
CA LEU A 111 -31.64 -5.93 -2.50
C LEU A 111 -32.12 -6.81 -1.34
#